data_AF-A0A3M1SHP7-F1
#
_entry.id   AF-A0A3M1SHP7-F1
#
_cell.length_a   1.000
_cell.length_b   1.000
_cell.length_c   1.000
_cell.angle_alpha   90.00
_cell.angle_beta   90.00
_cell.angle_gamma   90.00
#
_symmetry.space_group_name_H-M   'P 1'
#
loop_
_entity.id
_entity.type
_entity.pdbx_description
1 polymer ?
#
loop_
_entity_poly.entity_id
_entity_poly.type
_entity_poly.pdbx_seq_one_letter_code
_entity_poly.pdbx_strand_id
1 'polypeptide(L)'
;MKRIEKKVKDLVEVRHYNSLLDYHSDPAKTLEAYLFTDATAEMMSKWLTKISEVSTQSGAAKALAGYRGVGKSHFLATMGAIVSNPELRSQISDPLVAASAQQLKRRRHPVAYVRRGTNKDLFEELKDALAISFEVKRTSLSDSLEELLKAAASKAGDLPFVLIIDTALERVQRVSRNDGPLLGEIAEIAKNLNMFVAVALDDDIAGADGVNVAVARTYSIDYLDQDHLYRIINTYVFPKYTQELPALREVYEHFRSVLPAFDWSEQKFTSLYPLHPLIMEITPFVRLYVKSFAMMGFASEAGAKILGRPANSLICLDEVFDLVESGLRESDELKDAFESLDKISAEVINQIPVLQR
;
A
#
# COMPACT_ATOMS: atom_id res chain seq x y z
N MET A 1 -1.40 2.97 -42.39
CA MET A 1 -1.74 2.52 -41.02
C MET A 1 -2.96 1.62 -41.11
N LYS A 2 -2.91 0.41 -40.54
CA LYS A 2 -4.12 -0.42 -40.42
C LYS A 2 -5.06 0.24 -39.41
N ARG A 3 -6.34 0.36 -39.76
CA ARG A 3 -7.37 0.85 -38.85
C ARG A 3 -7.64 -0.24 -37.82
N ILE A 4 -7.41 0.03 -36.55
CA ILE A 4 -7.80 -0.89 -35.48
C ILE A 4 -9.30 -0.73 -35.31
N GLU A 5 -10.09 -1.67 -35.85
CA GLU A 5 -11.56 -1.61 -35.83
C GLU A 5 -12.17 -2.06 -34.48
N LYS A 6 -11.33 -2.56 -33.56
CA LYS A 6 -11.74 -3.03 -32.24
C LYS A 6 -11.98 -1.88 -31.26
N LYS A 7 -12.81 -2.13 -30.26
CA LYS A 7 -13.01 -1.30 -29.09
C LYS A 7 -12.26 -1.88 -27.89
N VAL A 8 -12.08 -1.08 -26.85
CA VAL A 8 -11.42 -1.51 -25.60
C VAL A 8 -12.09 -2.76 -25.04
N LYS A 9 -13.43 -2.80 -24.97
CA LYS A 9 -14.20 -3.96 -24.48
C LYS A 9 -13.95 -5.27 -25.22
N ASP A 10 -13.42 -5.20 -26.45
CA ASP A 10 -13.14 -6.39 -27.25
C ASP A 10 -11.79 -7.01 -26.89
N LEU A 11 -10.94 -6.30 -26.12
CA LEU A 11 -9.58 -6.72 -25.76
C LEU A 11 -9.43 -7.06 -24.26
N VAL A 12 -10.27 -6.46 -23.42
CA VAL A 12 -10.13 -6.52 -21.96
C VAL A 12 -11.50 -6.57 -21.28
N GLU A 13 -11.60 -7.38 -20.23
CA GLU A 13 -12.71 -7.34 -19.28
C GLU A 13 -12.42 -6.24 -18.24
N VAL A 14 -13.44 -5.49 -17.81
CA VAL A 14 -13.29 -4.56 -16.69
C VAL A 14 -14.10 -5.07 -15.51
N ARG A 15 -13.41 -5.35 -14.40
CA ARG A 15 -14.00 -5.83 -13.16
C ARG A 15 -14.06 -4.74 -12.12
N HIS A 16 -15.15 -4.72 -11.37
CA HIS A 16 -15.33 -3.78 -10.27
C HIS A 16 -14.35 -4.11 -9.12
N TYR A 17 -13.71 -3.09 -8.57
CA TYR A 17 -12.86 -3.23 -7.39
C TYR A 17 -13.46 -2.49 -6.19
N ASN A 18 -13.75 -3.22 -5.12
CA ASN A 18 -14.20 -2.64 -3.85
C ASN A 18 -12.98 -2.44 -2.93
N SER A 19 -12.61 -1.20 -2.67
CA SER A 19 -11.59 -0.89 -1.67
C SER A 19 -12.15 -1.00 -0.25
N LEU A 20 -11.34 -1.52 0.67
CA LEU A 20 -11.62 -1.42 2.10
C LEU A 20 -11.18 -0.04 2.59
N LEU A 21 -12.04 0.61 3.38
CA LEU A 21 -11.74 1.90 4.01
C LEU A 21 -10.90 1.72 5.27
N ASP A 22 -11.17 0.67 6.06
CA ASP A 22 -10.45 0.35 7.30
C ASP A 22 -10.09 -1.14 7.37
N TYR A 23 -8.80 -1.43 7.27
CA TYR A 23 -8.24 -2.78 7.32
C TYR A 23 -8.26 -3.41 8.72
N HIS A 24 -8.52 -2.64 9.77
CA HIS A 24 -8.54 -3.15 11.15
C HIS A 24 -9.97 -3.41 11.66
N SER A 25 -11.00 -3.00 10.90
CA SER A 25 -12.41 -3.15 11.29
C SER A 25 -12.90 -4.60 11.28
N ASP A 26 -12.51 -5.39 10.26
CA ASP A 26 -12.95 -6.77 10.06
C ASP A 26 -11.80 -7.62 9.50
N PRO A 27 -11.13 -8.43 10.34
CA PRO A 27 -10.00 -9.26 9.93
C PRO A 27 -10.32 -10.24 8.79
N ALA A 28 -11.56 -10.74 8.71
CA ALA A 28 -11.95 -11.68 7.67
C ALA A 28 -12.04 -10.97 6.31
N LYS A 29 -12.70 -9.81 6.27
CA LYS A 29 -12.75 -8.99 5.05
C LYS A 29 -11.38 -8.50 4.62
N THR A 30 -10.52 -8.12 5.57
CA THR A 30 -9.14 -7.71 5.27
C THR A 30 -8.35 -8.80 4.56
N LEU A 31 -8.47 -10.05 5.02
CA LEU A 31 -7.86 -11.21 4.36
C LEU A 31 -8.50 -11.49 3.00
N GLU A 32 -9.83 -11.51 2.93
CA GLU A 32 -10.57 -11.79 1.69
C GLU A 32 -10.25 -10.79 0.57
N ALA A 33 -10.13 -9.52 0.92
CA ALA A 33 -9.80 -8.46 -0.03
C ALA A 33 -8.30 -8.42 -0.41
N TYR A 34 -7.43 -9.16 0.28
CA TYR A 34 -5.99 -9.11 0.01
C TYR A 34 -5.62 -9.94 -1.23
N LEU A 35 -5.13 -9.25 -2.26
CA LEU A 35 -4.76 -9.87 -3.53
C LEU A 35 -3.28 -10.23 -3.52
N PHE A 36 -2.98 -11.49 -3.19
CA PHE A 36 -1.62 -12.01 -3.23
C PHE A 36 -1.03 -12.01 -4.64
N THR A 37 0.16 -11.44 -4.75
CA THR A 37 1.11 -11.61 -5.85
C THR A 37 2.27 -12.49 -5.38
N ASP A 38 3.03 -13.10 -6.29
CA ASP A 38 4.20 -13.92 -5.94
C ASP A 38 5.14 -13.20 -4.95
N ALA A 39 5.42 -11.91 -5.18
CA ALA A 39 6.28 -11.11 -4.32
C ALA A 39 5.72 -10.94 -2.90
N THR A 40 4.44 -10.55 -2.80
CA THR A 40 3.77 -10.39 -1.50
C THR A 40 3.54 -11.71 -0.79
N ALA A 41 3.29 -12.80 -1.51
CA ALA A 41 3.08 -14.14 -0.96
C ALA A 41 4.39 -14.67 -0.37
N GLU A 42 5.49 -14.55 -1.09
CA GLU A 42 6.82 -14.93 -0.60
C GLU A 42 7.21 -14.10 0.64
N MET A 43 7.00 -12.79 0.60
CA MET A 43 7.29 -11.90 1.73
C MET A 43 6.42 -12.22 2.95
N MET A 44 5.10 -12.37 2.77
CA MET A 44 4.18 -12.75 3.84
C MET A 44 4.57 -14.09 4.45
N SER A 45 4.87 -15.09 3.61
CA SER A 45 5.35 -16.40 4.04
C SER A 45 6.60 -16.30 4.91
N LYS A 46 7.62 -15.55 4.48
CA LYS A 46 8.84 -15.30 5.27
C LYS A 46 8.53 -14.65 6.63
N TRP A 47 7.60 -13.69 6.68
CA TRP A 47 7.23 -13.01 7.92
C TRP A 47 6.47 -13.93 8.86
N LEU A 48 5.51 -14.71 8.37
CA LEU A 48 4.76 -15.70 9.16
C LEU A 48 5.67 -16.80 9.71
N THR A 49 6.57 -17.34 8.89
CA THR A 49 7.59 -18.29 9.36
C THR A 49 8.45 -17.65 10.43
N LYS A 50 8.89 -16.41 10.24
CA LYS A 50 9.70 -15.74 11.26
C LYS A 50 8.95 -15.55 12.58
N ILE A 51 7.66 -15.20 12.54
CA ILE A 51 6.81 -15.12 13.73
C ILE A 51 6.74 -16.48 14.43
N SER A 52 6.62 -17.58 13.67
CA SER A 52 6.57 -18.94 14.24
C SER A 52 7.85 -19.36 14.97
N GLU A 53 9.00 -18.80 14.57
CA GLU A 53 10.31 -19.07 15.16
C GLU A 53 10.62 -18.21 16.39
N VAL A 54 9.90 -17.09 16.58
CA VAL A 54 10.14 -16.17 17.70
C VAL A 54 9.92 -16.90 19.03
N SER A 55 10.92 -16.79 19.89
CA SER A 55 10.89 -17.23 21.28
C SER A 55 11.61 -16.21 22.16
N THR A 56 11.66 -16.42 23.47
CA THR A 56 12.41 -15.55 24.38
C THR A 56 13.87 -15.46 23.92
N GLN A 57 14.46 -14.26 23.88
CA GLN A 57 15.80 -13.97 23.34
C GLN A 57 16.00 -14.21 21.83
N SER A 58 14.92 -14.40 21.06
CA SER A 58 14.98 -14.50 19.60
C SER A 58 13.94 -13.65 18.89
N GLY A 59 13.51 -12.56 19.54
CA GLY A 59 12.59 -11.61 18.93
C GLY A 59 13.17 -10.99 17.65
N ALA A 60 12.28 -10.50 16.80
CA ALA A 60 12.63 -10.02 15.48
C ALA A 60 11.94 -8.69 15.17
N ALA A 61 12.64 -7.83 14.43
CA ALA A 61 12.14 -6.55 13.97
C ALA A 61 12.25 -6.49 12.44
N LYS A 62 11.11 -6.28 11.77
CA LYS A 62 11.00 -6.20 10.32
C LYS A 62 10.31 -4.90 9.91
N ALA A 63 10.82 -4.30 8.85
CA ALA A 63 10.27 -3.08 8.29
C ALA A 63 9.90 -3.30 6.83
N LEU A 64 8.78 -2.73 6.41
CA LEU A 64 8.28 -2.76 5.05
C LEU A 64 8.42 -1.37 4.45
N ALA A 65 9.30 -1.24 3.46
CA ALA A 65 9.53 -0.01 2.70
C ALA A 65 8.90 -0.10 1.31
N GLY A 66 8.74 1.04 0.63
CA GLY A 66 8.21 1.12 -0.72
C GLY A 66 7.21 2.26 -0.86
N TYR A 67 6.82 2.59 -2.10
CA TYR A 67 6.05 3.80 -2.40
C TYR A 67 4.73 3.92 -1.62
N ARG A 68 4.22 5.15 -1.47
CA ARG A 68 2.85 5.36 -1.01
C ARG A 68 1.85 4.73 -1.97
N GLY A 69 1.08 3.77 -1.46
CA GLY A 69 -0.04 3.17 -2.18
C GLY A 69 0.24 1.79 -2.74
N VAL A 70 1.44 1.25 -2.51
CA VAL A 70 1.81 -0.13 -2.87
C VAL A 70 1.17 -1.18 -1.96
N GLY A 71 0.41 -0.79 -0.94
CA GLY A 71 -0.33 -1.74 -0.11
C GLY A 71 0.37 -2.21 1.17
N LYS A 72 1.37 -1.46 1.67
CA LYS A 72 2.07 -1.76 2.94
C LYS A 72 1.11 -1.94 4.12
N SER A 73 0.17 -1.01 4.29
CA SER A 73 -0.83 -1.06 5.36
C SER A 73 -1.72 -2.30 5.27
N HIS A 74 -2.17 -2.64 4.05
CA HIS A 74 -2.99 -3.84 3.83
C HIS A 74 -2.17 -5.11 4.08
N PHE A 75 -0.90 -5.16 3.67
CA PHE A 75 0.01 -6.27 3.98
C PHE A 75 0.13 -6.48 5.49
N LEU A 76 0.41 -5.41 6.26
CA LEU A 76 0.55 -5.50 7.72
C LEU A 76 -0.76 -5.92 8.40
N ALA A 77 -1.88 -5.36 7.97
CA ALA A 77 -3.19 -5.71 8.51
C ALA A 77 -3.57 -7.17 8.21
N THR A 78 -3.32 -7.66 7.00
CA THR A 78 -3.53 -9.06 6.62
C THR A 78 -2.64 -10.00 7.43
N MET A 79 -1.37 -9.66 7.62
CA MET A 79 -0.46 -10.43 8.48
C MET A 79 -1.00 -10.51 9.91
N GLY A 80 -1.39 -9.36 10.49
CA GLY A 80 -1.99 -9.29 11.81
C GLY A 80 -3.27 -10.10 11.94
N ALA A 81 -4.15 -10.07 10.92
CA ALA A 81 -5.38 -10.86 10.86
C ALA A 81 -5.10 -12.38 10.87
N ILE A 82 -4.16 -12.87 10.05
CA ILE A 82 -3.75 -14.29 9.98
C ILE A 82 -3.18 -14.77 11.33
N VAL A 83 -2.38 -13.92 11.96
CA VAL A 83 -1.67 -14.25 13.20
C VAL A 83 -2.61 -14.28 14.41
N SER A 84 -3.51 -13.29 14.51
CA SER A 84 -4.48 -13.16 15.60
C SER A 84 -5.69 -14.09 15.48
N ASN A 85 -6.05 -14.58 14.29
CA ASN A 85 -7.26 -15.39 14.07
C ASN A 85 -6.92 -16.73 13.38
N PRO A 86 -6.66 -17.82 14.15
CA PRO A 86 -6.36 -19.15 13.61
C PRO A 86 -7.40 -19.69 12.63
N GLU A 87 -8.67 -19.35 12.81
CA GLU A 87 -9.80 -19.72 11.96
C GLU A 87 -9.73 -19.14 10.55
N LEU A 88 -9.04 -18.01 10.35
CA LEU A 88 -8.87 -17.40 9.03
C LEU A 88 -7.80 -18.12 8.21
N ARG A 89 -6.93 -18.90 8.84
CA ARG A 89 -5.80 -19.58 8.16
C ARG A 89 -6.26 -20.62 7.15
N SER A 90 -7.47 -21.17 7.30
CA SER A 90 -8.08 -22.08 6.33
C SER A 90 -8.71 -21.36 5.12
N GLN A 91 -8.85 -20.03 5.19
CA GLN A 91 -9.43 -19.20 4.13
C GLN A 91 -8.36 -18.55 3.25
N ILE A 92 -7.08 -18.74 3.57
CA ILE A 92 -5.97 -18.21 2.78
C ILE A 92 -5.96 -18.92 1.42
N SER A 93 -6.11 -18.13 0.35
CA SER A 93 -6.16 -18.61 -1.03
C SER A 93 -4.78 -18.99 -1.59
N ASP A 94 -3.73 -18.31 -1.16
CA ASP A 94 -2.36 -18.55 -1.63
C ASP A 94 -1.73 -19.77 -0.91
N PRO A 95 -1.29 -20.82 -1.65
CA PRO A 95 -0.75 -22.04 -1.05
C PRO A 95 0.52 -21.83 -0.22
N LEU A 96 1.39 -20.91 -0.64
CA LEU A 96 2.66 -20.64 0.05
C LEU A 96 2.39 -19.96 1.40
N VAL A 97 1.50 -18.97 1.40
CA VAL A 97 1.09 -18.28 2.64
C VAL A 97 0.31 -19.22 3.55
N ALA A 98 -0.58 -20.04 3.00
CA ALA A 98 -1.35 -21.03 3.76
C ALA A 98 -0.42 -22.03 4.47
N ALA A 99 0.58 -22.56 3.77
CA ALA A 99 1.55 -23.49 4.36
C ALA A 99 2.33 -22.86 5.54
N SER A 100 2.79 -21.62 5.39
CA SER A 100 3.51 -20.91 6.46
C SER A 100 2.60 -20.51 7.62
N ALA A 101 1.34 -20.15 7.35
CA ALA A 101 0.37 -19.87 8.40
C ALA A 101 0.07 -21.12 9.26
N GLN A 102 0.16 -22.33 8.71
CA GLN A 102 -0.01 -23.58 9.47
C GLN A 102 1.15 -23.86 10.44
N GLN A 103 2.32 -23.24 10.26
CA GLN A 103 3.45 -23.36 11.19
C GLN A 103 3.22 -22.57 12.48
N LEU A 104 2.35 -21.55 12.45
CA LEU A 104 1.97 -20.80 13.64
C LEU A 104 1.23 -21.70 14.64
N LYS A 105 1.48 -21.47 15.94
CA LYS A 105 0.73 -22.15 17.01
C LYS A 105 -0.77 -21.99 16.79
N ARG A 106 -1.56 -23.04 17.06
CA ARG A 106 -3.04 -23.09 16.91
C ARG A 106 -3.78 -22.30 18.00
N ARG A 107 -3.26 -21.13 18.37
CA ARG A 107 -3.84 -20.19 19.33
C ARG A 107 -3.75 -18.77 18.76
N ARG A 108 -4.61 -17.89 19.28
CA ARG A 108 -4.60 -16.47 18.92
C ARG A 108 -3.35 -15.83 19.49
N HIS A 109 -2.49 -15.29 18.62
CA HIS A 109 -1.36 -14.49 19.07
C HIS A 109 -1.86 -13.10 19.47
N PRO A 110 -1.38 -12.52 20.58
CA PRO A 110 -1.69 -11.15 20.90
C PRO A 110 -1.02 -10.23 19.87
N VAL A 111 -1.82 -9.35 19.27
CA VAL A 111 -1.37 -8.38 18.28
C VAL A 111 -1.76 -6.99 18.76
N ALA A 112 -0.82 -6.05 18.74
CA ALA A 112 -1.09 -4.64 19.00
C ALA A 112 -0.84 -3.79 17.76
N TYR A 113 -1.78 -2.89 17.45
CA TYR A 113 -1.72 -1.99 16.31
C TYR A 113 -1.46 -0.55 16.77
N VAL A 114 -0.25 -0.07 16.54
CA VAL A 114 0.14 1.31 16.80
C VAL A 114 -0.21 2.16 15.58
N ARG A 115 -1.11 3.12 15.78
CA ARG A 115 -1.60 4.03 14.73
C ARG A 115 -0.78 5.33 14.75
N ARG A 116 0.29 5.38 13.97
CA ARG A 116 1.23 6.51 13.93
C ARG A 116 0.60 7.78 13.37
N GLY A 117 0.72 8.88 14.11
CA GLY A 117 0.16 10.19 13.79
C GLY A 117 -1.19 10.49 14.45
N THR A 118 -1.59 9.71 15.46
CA THR A 118 -2.84 9.91 16.21
C THR A 118 -2.64 10.63 17.54
N ASN A 119 -1.42 10.65 18.09
CA ASN A 119 -1.07 11.40 19.29
C ASN A 119 0.15 12.30 19.06
N LYS A 120 0.60 12.99 20.12
CA LYS A 120 1.79 13.87 20.13
C LYS A 120 3.10 13.14 19.76
N ASP A 121 3.28 11.90 20.21
CA ASP A 121 4.48 11.09 20.01
C ASP A 121 4.14 9.60 19.86
N LEU A 122 5.09 8.81 19.36
CA LEU A 122 4.91 7.37 19.11
C LEU A 122 4.81 6.55 20.42
N PHE A 123 5.35 7.04 21.53
CA PHE A 123 5.28 6.32 22.81
C PHE A 123 3.84 6.31 23.36
N GLU A 124 3.14 7.44 23.27
CA GLU A 124 1.72 7.52 23.64
C GLU A 124 0.84 6.62 22.76
N GLU A 125 1.14 6.54 21.46
CA GLU A 125 0.42 5.67 20.52
C GLU A 125 0.66 4.20 20.83
N LEU A 126 1.87 3.85 21.28
CA LEU A 126 2.20 2.53 21.79
C LEU A 126 1.39 2.22 23.05
N LYS A 127 1.30 3.16 24.01
CA LYS A 127 0.48 2.97 25.22
C LYS A 127 -0.99 2.75 24.86
N ASP A 128 -1.54 3.49 23.90
CA ASP A 128 -2.91 3.29 23.42
C ASP A 128 -3.11 1.91 22.80
N ALA A 129 -2.20 1.49 21.92
CA ALA A 129 -2.27 0.19 21.27
C ALA A 129 -2.22 -0.96 22.29
N LEU A 130 -1.33 -0.90 23.28
CA LEU A 130 -1.20 -1.92 24.32
C LEU A 130 -2.38 -1.91 25.30
N ALA A 131 -2.92 -0.74 25.63
CA ALA A 131 -4.11 -0.61 26.46
C ALA A 131 -5.32 -1.31 25.82
N ILE A 132 -5.53 -1.09 24.51
CA ILE A 132 -6.59 -1.73 23.72
C ILE A 132 -6.35 -3.24 23.64
N SER A 133 -5.14 -3.66 23.25
CA SER A 133 -4.84 -5.07 22.94
C SER A 133 -4.88 -5.99 24.15
N PHE A 134 -4.60 -5.45 25.34
CA PHE A 134 -4.64 -6.21 26.60
C PHE A 134 -5.83 -5.83 27.50
N GLU A 135 -6.76 -5.02 27.00
CA GLU A 135 -7.96 -4.57 27.73
C GLU A 135 -7.64 -3.96 29.11
N VAL A 136 -6.59 -3.12 29.18
CA VAL A 136 -6.16 -2.45 30.42
C VAL A 136 -6.29 -0.94 30.33
N LYS A 137 -6.39 -0.29 31.48
CA LYS A 137 -6.39 1.18 31.54
C LYS A 137 -5.02 1.72 31.16
N ARG A 138 -4.98 2.70 30.25
CA ARG A 138 -3.76 3.40 29.84
C ARG A 138 -2.92 3.92 31.02
N THR A 139 -3.58 4.40 32.09
CA THR A 139 -2.92 4.92 33.30
C THR A 139 -2.20 3.86 34.14
N SER A 140 -2.48 2.57 33.90
CA SER A 140 -1.80 1.46 34.58
C SER A 140 -0.52 1.00 33.87
N LEU A 141 -0.27 1.51 32.67
CA LEU A 141 0.90 1.17 31.88
C LEU A 141 2.12 2.00 32.31
N SER A 142 3.27 1.34 32.42
CA SER A 142 4.55 1.99 32.78
C SER A 142 4.90 3.11 31.80
N ASP A 143 5.62 4.11 32.32
CA ASP A 143 6.25 5.17 31.53
C ASP A 143 7.66 4.80 31.05
N SER A 144 8.18 3.64 31.46
CA SER A 144 9.40 3.05 30.90
C SER A 144 9.06 2.14 29.72
N LEU A 145 9.66 2.39 28.55
CA LEU A 145 9.47 1.57 27.35
C LEU A 145 9.85 0.11 27.58
N GLU A 146 10.96 -0.13 28.27
CA GLU A 146 11.45 -1.48 28.52
C GLU A 146 10.49 -2.27 29.41
N GLU A 147 9.99 -1.66 30.49
CA GLU A 147 9.01 -2.28 31.38
C GLU A 147 7.68 -2.52 30.67
N LEU A 148 7.25 -1.56 29.85
CA LEU A 148 6.04 -1.63 29.06
C LEU A 148 6.05 -2.83 28.09
N LEU A 149 7.14 -2.97 27.32
CA LEU A 149 7.30 -4.07 26.37
C LEU A 149 7.51 -5.43 27.07
N LYS A 150 8.27 -5.46 28.19
CA LYS A 150 8.41 -6.66 29.02
C LYS A 150 7.07 -7.13 29.57
N ALA A 151 6.22 -6.22 30.04
CA ALA A 151 4.89 -6.55 30.54
C ALA A 151 3.99 -7.08 29.41
N ALA A 152 4.05 -6.49 28.21
CA ALA A 152 3.32 -6.97 27.04
C ALA A 152 3.75 -8.38 26.62
N ALA A 153 5.07 -8.61 26.52
CA ALA A 153 5.67 -9.90 26.20
C ALA A 153 5.32 -10.98 27.26
N SER A 154 5.36 -10.61 28.54
CA SER A 154 4.98 -11.50 29.64
C SER A 154 3.49 -11.88 29.61
N LYS A 155 2.60 -10.93 29.29
CA LYS A 155 1.16 -11.21 29.10
C LYS A 155 0.89 -12.14 27.92
N ALA A 156 1.72 -12.12 26.89
CA ALA A 156 1.62 -13.04 25.77
C ALA A 156 2.03 -14.49 26.13
N GLY A 157 2.72 -14.68 27.25
CA GLY A 157 3.12 -15.99 27.75
C GLY A 157 4.08 -16.69 26.81
N ASP A 158 3.73 -17.89 26.36
CA ASP A 158 4.55 -18.70 25.46
C ASP A 158 4.30 -18.41 23.97
N LEU A 159 3.39 -17.49 23.66
CA LEU A 159 3.13 -17.03 22.29
C LEU A 159 3.98 -15.79 21.97
N PRO A 160 4.49 -15.67 20.74
CA PRO A 160 5.03 -14.40 20.26
C PRO A 160 4.01 -13.27 20.38
N PHE A 161 4.39 -12.17 21.02
CA PHE A 161 3.65 -10.92 20.95
C PHE A 161 4.01 -10.18 19.66
N VAL A 162 3.00 -9.80 18.87
CA VAL A 162 3.22 -9.12 17.60
C VAL A 162 2.83 -7.65 17.72
N LEU A 163 3.79 -6.77 17.49
CA LEU A 163 3.60 -5.33 17.49
C LEU A 163 3.65 -4.83 16.04
N ILE A 164 2.54 -4.26 15.57
CA ILE A 164 2.42 -3.68 14.23
C ILE A 164 2.36 -2.17 14.36
N ILE A 165 3.27 -1.47 13.70
CA ILE A 165 3.36 -0.01 13.69
C ILE A 165 3.13 0.46 12.26
N ASP A 166 2.02 1.16 12.05
CA ASP A 166 1.67 1.71 10.75
C ASP A 166 1.16 3.14 10.90
N THR A 167 1.31 3.92 9.84
CA THR A 167 0.76 5.26 9.73
C THR A 167 -0.78 5.21 9.69
N ALA A 168 -1.43 6.00 10.55
CA ALA A 168 -2.89 6.13 10.54
C ALA A 168 -3.39 6.79 9.24
N LEU A 169 -4.34 6.15 8.56
CA LEU A 169 -4.96 6.68 7.33
C LEU A 169 -5.74 7.98 7.57
N GLU A 170 -6.37 8.11 8.74
CA GLU A 170 -7.24 9.23 9.13
C GLU A 170 -6.47 10.50 9.52
N ARG A 171 -5.13 10.48 9.51
CA ARG A 171 -4.33 11.64 9.95
C ARG A 171 -4.62 12.84 9.04
N VAL A 172 -4.91 13.98 9.65
CA VAL A 172 -5.11 15.25 8.92
C VAL A 172 -3.80 15.71 8.29
N GLN A 173 -2.70 15.66 9.05
CA GLN A 173 -1.38 16.13 8.59
C GLN A 173 -0.38 14.99 8.38
N ARG A 174 0.68 15.25 7.61
CA ARG A 174 1.83 14.35 7.48
C ARG A 174 2.53 14.22 8.84
N VAL A 175 2.99 13.02 9.19
CA VAL A 175 3.82 12.84 10.38
C VAL A 175 5.23 13.33 10.04
N SER A 176 5.55 14.55 10.45
CA SER A 176 6.85 15.20 10.23
C SER A 176 7.85 14.96 11.37
N ARG A 177 7.44 14.32 12.47
CA ARG A 177 8.30 14.05 13.62
C ARG A 177 9.26 12.88 13.38
N ASN A 178 10.40 12.92 14.06
CA ASN A 178 11.42 11.87 14.03
C ASN A 178 11.14 10.78 15.08
N ASP A 179 10.55 9.67 14.64
CA ASP A 179 10.28 8.51 15.49
C ASP A 179 11.39 7.43 15.41
N GLY A 180 12.44 7.64 14.60
CA GLY A 180 13.47 6.64 14.31
C GLY A 180 14.23 6.11 15.54
N PRO A 181 14.70 6.99 16.47
CA PRO A 181 15.34 6.55 17.69
C PRO A 181 14.47 5.62 18.54
N LEU A 182 13.19 5.96 18.72
CA LEU A 182 12.26 5.15 19.50
C LEU A 182 11.96 3.81 18.81
N LEU A 183 11.80 3.82 17.48
CA LEU A 183 11.65 2.58 16.70
C LEU A 183 12.87 1.67 16.85
N GLY A 184 14.08 2.24 16.86
CA GLY A 184 15.32 1.50 17.10
C GLY A 184 15.38 0.90 18.50
N GLU A 185 14.98 1.67 19.53
CA GLU A 185 14.92 1.19 20.91
C GLU A 185 13.90 0.05 21.08
N ILE A 186 12.71 0.17 20.47
CA ILE A 186 11.70 -0.89 20.43
C ILE A 186 12.29 -2.19 19.83
N ALA A 187 13.03 -2.08 18.73
CA ALA A 187 13.65 -3.24 18.09
C ALA A 187 14.75 -3.88 18.95
N GLU A 188 15.60 -3.09 19.61
CA GLU A 188 16.63 -3.62 20.51
C GLU A 188 16.04 -4.33 21.72
N ILE A 189 14.98 -3.76 22.32
CA ILE A 189 14.26 -4.41 23.42
C ILE A 189 13.61 -5.71 22.93
N ALA A 190 12.97 -5.68 21.76
CA ALA A 190 12.27 -6.83 21.19
C ALA A 190 13.19 -8.04 20.97
N LYS A 191 14.47 -7.86 20.59
CA LYS A 191 15.43 -8.97 20.42
C LYS A 191 15.53 -9.89 21.63
N ASN A 192 15.40 -9.32 22.83
CA ASN A 192 15.52 -10.06 24.09
C ASN A 192 14.20 -10.66 24.58
N LEU A 193 13.10 -10.38 23.89
CA LEU A 193 11.74 -10.79 24.26
C LEU A 193 11.17 -11.77 23.21
N ASN A 194 10.08 -12.46 23.55
CA ASN A 194 9.27 -13.23 22.60
C ASN A 194 8.39 -12.28 21.76
N MET A 195 9.03 -11.35 21.03
CA MET A 195 8.34 -10.29 20.31
C MET A 195 8.69 -10.26 18.83
N PHE A 196 7.69 -10.01 17.99
CA PHE A 196 7.87 -9.67 16.59
C PHE A 196 7.38 -8.24 16.35
N VAL A 197 8.23 -7.37 15.84
CA VAL A 197 7.90 -5.97 15.53
C VAL A 197 7.85 -5.80 14.02
N ALA A 198 6.74 -5.29 13.52
CA ALA A 198 6.49 -5.00 12.12
C ALA A 198 6.23 -3.50 11.94
N VAL A 199 6.97 -2.84 11.05
CA VAL A 199 6.84 -1.39 10.81
C VAL A 199 6.59 -1.12 9.33
N ALA A 200 5.62 -0.29 8.99
CA ALA A 200 5.54 0.32 7.66
C ALA A 200 6.34 1.63 7.64
N LEU A 201 7.28 1.73 6.70
CA LEU A 201 8.05 2.95 6.47
C LEU A 201 7.36 3.78 5.38
N ASP A 202 7.02 5.02 5.70
CA ASP A 202 6.61 6.01 4.69
C ASP A 202 7.86 6.48 3.91
N ASP A 203 7.79 6.65 2.59
CA ASP A 203 8.91 7.18 1.77
C ASP A 203 9.33 8.62 2.14
N ASP A 204 8.50 9.25 2.96
CA ASP A 204 8.65 10.57 3.51
C ASP A 204 9.70 10.67 4.63
N ILE A 205 10.70 9.77 4.67
CA ILE A 205 11.94 9.96 5.42
C ILE A 205 12.84 10.96 4.66
N ALA A 206 12.29 12.13 4.34
CA ALA A 206 13.06 13.30 3.98
C ALA A 206 13.72 13.82 5.28
N GLY A 207 15.05 13.71 5.36
CA GLY A 207 15.84 13.96 6.58
C GLY A 207 16.81 12.81 6.90
N ALA A 208 17.50 12.31 5.88
CA ALA A 208 18.06 10.96 5.79
C ALA A 208 19.42 10.72 6.48
N ASP A 209 19.75 11.39 7.58
CA ASP A 209 21.04 11.15 8.26
C ASP A 209 20.90 10.40 9.60
N GLY A 210 19.77 10.51 10.31
CA GLY A 210 19.60 9.91 11.65
C GLY A 210 18.55 8.79 11.73
N VAL A 211 17.36 9.04 11.19
CA VAL A 211 16.19 8.13 11.29
C VAL A 211 16.45 6.80 10.58
N ASN A 212 16.98 6.89 9.36
CA ASN A 212 17.33 5.72 8.54
C ASN A 212 18.43 4.90 9.18
N VAL A 213 19.38 5.51 9.89
CA VAL A 213 20.50 4.77 10.49
C VAL A 213 20.03 3.89 11.64
N ALA A 214 19.16 4.42 12.52
CA ALA A 214 18.61 3.63 13.62
C ALA A 214 17.77 2.45 13.10
N VAL A 215 16.85 2.72 12.16
CA VAL A 215 15.98 1.68 11.58
C VAL A 215 16.79 0.67 10.76
N ALA A 216 17.69 1.10 9.87
CA ALA A 216 18.49 0.20 9.04
C ALA A 216 19.46 -0.68 9.84
N ARG A 217 19.90 -0.24 11.02
CA ARG A 217 20.74 -1.06 11.92
C ARG A 217 19.95 -2.10 12.71
N THR A 218 18.67 -1.83 12.99
CA THR A 218 17.89 -2.61 13.95
C THR A 218 16.77 -3.45 13.31
N TYR A 219 16.34 -3.11 12.09
CA TYR A 219 15.29 -3.80 11.34
C TYR A 219 15.85 -4.52 10.11
N SER A 220 15.29 -5.70 9.83
CA SER A 220 15.38 -6.31 8.49
C SER A 220 14.35 -5.63 7.58
N ILE A 221 14.82 -4.89 6.58
CA ILE A 221 13.97 -4.14 5.66
C ILE A 221 13.65 -5.00 4.44
N ASP A 222 12.36 -5.23 4.21
CA ASP A 222 11.82 -5.79 2.96
C ASP A 222 11.19 -4.65 2.14
N TYR A 223 11.35 -4.69 0.82
CA TYR A 223 10.87 -3.66 -0.10
C TYR A 223 9.67 -4.16 -0.90
N LEU A 224 8.59 -3.39 -0.91
CA LEU A 224 7.40 -3.63 -1.71
C LEU A 224 7.38 -2.67 -2.91
N ASP A 225 7.81 -3.18 -4.06
CA ASP A 225 7.93 -2.44 -5.30
C ASP A 225 6.56 -2.19 -5.95
N GLN A 226 6.38 -1.08 -6.65
CA GLN A 226 5.13 -0.77 -7.34
C GLN A 226 4.76 -1.78 -8.43
N ASP A 227 5.73 -2.50 -8.99
CA ASP A 227 5.54 -3.44 -10.10
C ASP A 227 4.54 -4.57 -9.79
N HIS A 228 4.39 -4.98 -8.52
CA HIS A 228 3.39 -5.99 -8.17
C HIS A 228 1.96 -5.49 -8.43
N LEU A 229 1.70 -4.18 -8.34
CA LEU A 229 0.40 -3.60 -8.64
C LEU A 229 -0.02 -3.81 -10.09
N TYR A 230 0.94 -3.88 -11.04
CA TYR A 230 0.60 -4.15 -12.45
C TYR A 230 -0.03 -5.53 -12.60
N ARG A 231 0.48 -6.51 -11.84
CA ARG A 231 -0.08 -7.87 -11.82
C ARG A 231 -1.47 -7.87 -11.22
N ILE A 232 -1.68 -7.11 -10.15
CA ILE A 232 -3.00 -7.00 -9.53
C ILE A 232 -4.00 -6.36 -10.51
N ILE A 233 -3.63 -5.23 -11.12
CA ILE A 233 -4.46 -4.56 -12.14
C ILE A 233 -4.77 -5.52 -13.28
N ASN A 234 -3.76 -6.16 -13.86
CA ASN A 234 -3.95 -7.07 -15.00
C ASN A 234 -4.83 -8.27 -14.67
N THR A 235 -4.73 -8.83 -13.46
CA THR A 235 -5.46 -10.07 -13.10
C THR A 235 -6.87 -9.79 -12.59
N TYR A 236 -7.03 -8.73 -11.79
CA TYR A 236 -8.25 -8.50 -11.02
C TYR A 236 -9.10 -7.33 -11.49
N VAL A 237 -8.53 -6.38 -12.25
CA VAL A 237 -9.29 -5.22 -12.78
C VAL A 237 -9.43 -5.32 -14.29
N PHE A 238 -8.34 -5.61 -14.99
CA PHE A 238 -8.23 -5.64 -16.45
C PHE A 238 -7.76 -6.98 -17.01
N PRO A 239 -8.45 -8.11 -16.75
CA PRO A 239 -8.12 -9.37 -17.39
C PRO A 239 -8.16 -9.26 -18.90
N LYS A 240 -7.06 -9.62 -19.55
CA LYS A 240 -6.96 -9.63 -21.02
C LYS A 240 -7.52 -10.93 -21.58
N TYR A 241 -8.24 -10.83 -22.70
CA TYR A 241 -8.62 -12.02 -23.44
C TYR A 241 -7.39 -12.62 -24.12
N THR A 242 -7.04 -13.86 -23.81
CA THR A 242 -5.81 -14.50 -24.29
C THR A 242 -5.73 -14.54 -25.82
N GLN A 243 -6.87 -14.77 -26.49
CA GLN A 243 -6.96 -14.75 -27.95
C GLN A 243 -6.75 -13.37 -28.58
N GLU A 244 -6.80 -12.30 -27.77
CA GLU A 244 -6.69 -10.90 -28.21
C GLU A 244 -5.33 -10.25 -27.93
N LEU A 245 -4.38 -11.01 -27.37
CA LEU A 245 -3.01 -10.53 -27.16
C LEU A 245 -2.33 -10.02 -28.45
N PRO A 246 -2.51 -10.66 -29.64
CA PRO A 246 -1.96 -10.11 -30.88
C PRO A 246 -2.52 -8.72 -31.24
N ALA A 247 -3.81 -8.47 -30.96
CA ALA A 247 -4.42 -7.17 -31.22
C ALA A 247 -3.92 -6.10 -30.24
N LEU A 248 -3.66 -6.47 -28.98
CA LEU A 248 -3.03 -5.56 -28.01
C LEU A 248 -1.61 -5.17 -28.43
N ARG A 249 -0.86 -6.09 -29.06
CA ARG A 249 0.44 -5.76 -29.64
C ARG A 249 0.32 -4.74 -30.77
N GLU A 250 -0.68 -4.85 -31.64
CA GLU A 250 -0.93 -3.83 -32.68
C GLU A 250 -1.27 -2.46 -32.06
N VAL A 251 -2.02 -2.44 -30.96
CA VAL A 251 -2.30 -1.20 -30.20
C VAL A 251 -1.02 -0.62 -29.58
N TYR A 252 -0.16 -1.46 -29.00
CA TYR A 252 1.14 -1.02 -28.47
C TYR A 252 2.01 -0.37 -29.55
N GLU A 253 2.17 -1.04 -30.70
CA GLU A 253 2.96 -0.51 -31.82
C GLU A 253 2.36 0.78 -32.38
N HIS A 254 1.02 0.91 -32.37
CA HIS A 254 0.36 2.15 -32.72
C HIS A 254 0.80 3.29 -31.79
N PHE A 255 0.69 3.13 -30.47
CA PHE A 255 1.11 4.17 -29.52
C PHE A 255 2.59 4.49 -29.63
N ARG A 256 3.45 3.47 -29.76
CA ARG A 256 4.89 3.64 -29.98
C ARG A 256 5.20 4.46 -31.23
N SER A 257 4.37 4.36 -32.28
CA SER A 257 4.56 5.10 -33.54
C SER A 257 4.04 6.53 -33.53
N VAL A 258 3.02 6.84 -32.71
CA VAL A 258 2.34 8.16 -32.73
C VAL A 258 2.67 9.03 -31.51
N LEU A 259 3.04 8.43 -30.38
CA LEU A 259 3.41 9.17 -29.17
C LEU A 259 4.93 9.31 -29.09
N PRO A 260 5.48 10.54 -29.11
CA PRO A 260 6.90 10.74 -28.88
C PRO A 260 7.27 10.30 -27.46
N ALA A 261 8.47 9.71 -27.31
CA ALA A 261 8.99 9.21 -26.02
C ALA A 261 8.12 8.13 -25.33
N PHE A 262 7.35 7.36 -26.10
CA PHE A 262 6.65 6.19 -25.58
C PHE A 262 7.62 5.01 -25.38
N ASP A 263 8.33 5.02 -24.25
CA ASP A 263 9.46 4.13 -23.97
C ASP A 263 9.14 2.96 -23.03
N TRP A 264 7.85 2.73 -22.72
CA TRP A 264 7.43 1.58 -21.92
C TRP A 264 7.54 0.27 -22.69
N SER A 265 7.89 -0.80 -21.98
CA SER A 265 7.91 -2.15 -22.55
C SER A 265 6.51 -2.61 -22.94
N GLU A 266 6.42 -3.43 -23.99
CA GLU A 266 5.17 -4.08 -24.42
C GLU A 266 4.50 -4.83 -23.27
N GLN A 267 5.29 -5.49 -22.40
CA GLN A 267 4.79 -6.20 -21.24
C GLN A 267 4.12 -5.27 -20.21
N LYS A 268 4.75 -4.14 -19.87
CA LYS A 268 4.18 -3.17 -18.92
C LYS A 268 2.91 -2.55 -19.49
N PHE A 269 2.95 -2.17 -20.77
CA PHE A 269 1.78 -1.66 -21.49
C PHE A 269 0.62 -2.66 -21.48
N THR A 270 0.87 -3.90 -21.89
CA THR A 270 -0.16 -4.94 -21.98
C THR A 270 -0.77 -5.25 -20.62
N SER A 271 0.04 -5.25 -19.55
CA SER A 271 -0.45 -5.48 -18.19
C SER A 271 -1.42 -4.39 -17.74
N LEU A 272 -1.11 -3.13 -18.07
CA LEU A 272 -1.87 -1.96 -17.60
C LEU A 272 -3.01 -1.55 -18.52
N TYR A 273 -3.00 -1.94 -19.79
CA TYR A 273 -4.05 -1.57 -20.75
C TYR A 273 -5.46 -1.81 -20.17
N PRO A 274 -6.38 -0.83 -20.24
CA PRO A 274 -6.32 0.40 -21.04
C PRO A 274 -5.73 1.64 -20.31
N LEU A 275 -5.03 1.47 -19.19
CA LEU A 275 -4.33 2.58 -18.54
C LEU A 275 -3.02 2.92 -19.25
N HIS A 276 -2.76 4.21 -19.38
CA HIS A 276 -1.43 4.69 -19.74
C HIS A 276 -0.43 4.37 -18.61
N PRO A 277 0.74 3.75 -18.88
CA PRO A 277 1.69 3.33 -17.84
C PRO A 277 2.17 4.44 -16.90
N LEU A 278 2.28 5.68 -17.41
CA LEU A 278 2.63 6.88 -16.63
C LEU A 278 1.69 7.13 -15.43
N ILE A 279 0.42 6.69 -15.48
CA ILE A 279 -0.51 6.82 -14.34
C ILE A 279 0.03 6.10 -13.11
N MET A 280 0.66 4.93 -13.29
CA MET A 280 1.28 4.24 -12.18
C MET A 280 2.44 5.07 -11.61
N GLU A 281 3.32 5.58 -12.47
CA GLU A 281 4.48 6.35 -12.03
C GLU A 281 4.10 7.64 -11.26
N ILE A 282 2.99 8.30 -11.63
CA ILE A 282 2.52 9.50 -10.91
C ILE A 282 1.73 9.20 -9.63
N THR A 283 1.19 7.98 -9.48
CA THR A 283 0.30 7.61 -8.37
C THR A 283 0.89 7.92 -6.99
N PRO A 284 2.16 7.57 -6.67
CA PRO A 284 2.73 7.88 -5.36
C PRO A 284 2.76 9.38 -5.05
N PHE A 285 2.99 10.20 -6.07
CA PHE A 285 3.05 11.66 -5.95
C PHE A 285 1.67 12.27 -5.78
N VAL A 286 0.66 11.78 -6.49
CA VAL A 286 -0.73 12.19 -6.25
C VAL A 286 -1.15 11.86 -4.82
N ARG A 287 -0.80 10.66 -4.33
CA ARG A 287 -1.09 10.24 -2.94
C ARG A 287 -0.29 10.99 -1.89
N LEU A 288 0.72 11.77 -2.27
CA LEU A 288 1.40 12.68 -1.35
C LEU A 288 0.42 13.74 -0.84
N TYR A 289 -0.40 14.27 -1.74
CA TYR A 289 -1.33 15.37 -1.50
C TYR A 289 -2.77 14.87 -1.26
N VAL A 290 -3.24 13.93 -2.09
CA VAL A 290 -4.60 13.37 -2.03
C VAL A 290 -4.56 11.97 -1.45
N LYS A 291 -4.56 11.86 -0.12
CA LYS A 291 -4.39 10.58 0.61
C LYS A 291 -5.48 9.56 0.29
N SER A 292 -6.69 10.04 -0.01
CA SER A 292 -7.85 9.24 -0.39
C SER A 292 -7.75 8.63 -1.78
N PHE A 293 -6.84 9.10 -2.64
CA PHE A 293 -6.65 8.53 -3.97
C PHE A 293 -6.18 7.07 -3.86
N ALA A 294 -6.93 6.18 -4.51
CA ALA A 294 -6.69 4.74 -4.53
C ALA A 294 -6.63 4.25 -5.99
N MET A 295 -5.45 3.81 -6.41
CA MET A 295 -5.18 3.45 -7.80
C MET A 295 -6.12 2.37 -8.35
N MET A 296 -6.43 1.35 -7.55
CA MET A 296 -7.31 0.24 -7.95
C MET A 296 -8.76 0.68 -8.15
N GLY A 297 -9.26 1.57 -7.26
CA GLY A 297 -10.60 2.16 -7.40
C GLY A 297 -10.69 3.03 -8.65
N PHE A 298 -9.70 3.90 -8.86
CA PHE A 298 -9.59 4.71 -10.07
C PHE A 298 -9.56 3.84 -11.34
N ALA A 299 -8.72 2.80 -11.39
CA ALA A 299 -8.62 1.90 -12.53
C ALA A 299 -9.97 1.24 -12.86
N SER A 300 -10.67 0.71 -11.86
CA SER A 300 -11.99 0.10 -12.03
C SER A 300 -13.02 1.10 -12.61
N GLU A 301 -13.10 2.30 -12.05
CA GLU A 301 -14.07 3.32 -12.46
C GLU A 301 -13.78 3.91 -13.85
N ALA A 302 -12.53 4.29 -14.12
CA ALA A 302 -12.11 4.80 -15.41
C ALA A 302 -12.19 3.71 -16.50
N GLY A 303 -11.85 2.47 -16.12
CA GLY A 303 -12.02 1.28 -16.94
C GLY A 303 -13.45 1.11 -17.46
N ALA A 304 -14.44 1.26 -16.58
CA ALA A 304 -15.84 1.11 -16.97
C ALA A 304 -16.28 2.17 -18.00
N LYS A 305 -15.73 3.39 -17.89
CA LYS A 305 -16.03 4.52 -18.80
C LYS A 305 -15.39 4.35 -20.19
N ILE A 306 -14.22 3.71 -20.28
CA ILE A 306 -13.47 3.62 -21.55
C ILE A 306 -13.90 2.47 -22.46
N LEU A 307 -14.65 1.47 -21.97
CA LEU A 307 -15.02 0.25 -22.72
C LEU A 307 -15.58 0.49 -24.13
N GLY A 308 -16.33 1.58 -24.33
CA GLY A 308 -16.96 1.93 -25.61
C GLY A 308 -16.04 2.63 -26.62
N ARG A 309 -14.87 3.09 -26.18
CA ARG A 309 -13.90 3.84 -27.01
C ARG A 309 -13.13 2.90 -27.96
N PRO A 310 -12.55 3.43 -29.06
CA PRO A 310 -11.65 2.67 -29.92
C PRO A 310 -10.50 2.04 -29.14
N ALA A 311 -10.01 0.87 -29.57
CA ALA A 311 -8.95 0.14 -28.87
C ALA A 311 -7.62 0.91 -28.79
N ASN A 312 -7.40 1.87 -29.68
CA ASN A 312 -6.28 2.82 -29.60
C ASN A 312 -6.59 4.06 -28.75
N SER A 313 -7.46 3.94 -27.76
CA SER A 313 -7.66 4.93 -26.69
C SER A 313 -7.00 4.44 -25.41
N LEU A 314 -6.51 5.38 -24.59
CA LEU A 314 -6.01 5.10 -23.25
C LEU A 314 -6.74 5.98 -22.24
N ILE A 315 -6.84 5.49 -21.01
CA ILE A 315 -7.06 6.30 -19.83
C ILE A 315 -5.73 7.02 -19.57
N CYS A 316 -5.76 8.35 -19.50
CA CYS A 316 -4.57 9.19 -19.42
C CYS A 316 -4.57 10.04 -18.13
N LEU A 317 -3.57 10.92 -18.01
CA LEU A 317 -3.37 11.75 -16.82
C LEU A 317 -4.46 12.81 -16.60
N ASP A 318 -5.14 13.22 -17.66
CA ASP A 318 -6.32 14.08 -17.61
C ASP A 318 -7.42 13.44 -16.76
N GLU A 319 -7.73 12.17 -16.98
CA GLU A 319 -8.75 11.46 -16.19
C GLU A 319 -8.33 11.31 -14.71
N VAL A 320 -7.03 11.20 -14.43
CA VAL A 320 -6.51 11.23 -13.05
C VAL A 320 -6.68 12.62 -12.46
N PHE A 321 -6.27 13.66 -13.19
CA PHE A 321 -6.32 15.05 -12.74
C PHE A 321 -7.76 15.47 -12.44
N ASP A 322 -8.72 15.19 -13.34
CA ASP A 322 -10.14 15.47 -13.14
C ASP A 322 -10.68 14.85 -11.83
N LEU A 323 -10.21 13.67 -11.46
CA LEU A 323 -10.62 13.01 -10.22
C LEU A 323 -10.01 13.68 -8.99
N VAL A 324 -8.74 14.09 -9.05
CA VAL A 324 -7.98 14.52 -7.86
C VAL A 324 -7.82 16.03 -7.72
N GLU A 325 -8.18 16.82 -8.72
CA GLU A 325 -7.95 18.26 -8.76
C GLU A 325 -8.47 18.96 -7.52
N SER A 326 -9.71 18.66 -7.10
CA SER A 326 -10.31 19.25 -5.91
C SER A 326 -9.46 19.04 -4.66
N GLY A 327 -9.00 17.81 -4.42
CA GLY A 327 -8.12 17.50 -3.28
C GLY A 327 -6.71 18.08 -3.44
N LEU A 328 -6.19 18.20 -4.66
CA LEU A 328 -4.90 18.85 -4.90
C LEU A 328 -4.97 20.36 -4.58
N ARG A 329 -6.08 21.03 -4.89
CA ARG A 329 -6.29 22.46 -4.62
C ARG A 329 -6.40 22.79 -3.11
N GLU A 330 -6.73 21.81 -2.28
CA GLU A 330 -6.73 21.96 -0.81
C GLU A 330 -5.31 22.00 -0.22
N SER A 331 -4.28 21.64 -0.99
CA SER A 331 -2.89 21.66 -0.53
C SER A 331 -2.30 23.07 -0.56
N ASP A 332 -1.93 23.59 0.61
CA ASP A 332 -1.21 24.86 0.74
C ASP A 332 0.10 24.87 -0.07
N GLU A 333 0.78 23.72 -0.18
CA GLU A 333 2.04 23.58 -0.94
C GLU A 333 1.85 23.74 -2.46
N LEU A 334 0.64 23.51 -2.98
CA LEU A 334 0.34 23.55 -4.42
C LEU A 334 -0.34 24.84 -4.85
N LYS A 335 -0.60 25.77 -3.94
CA LYS A 335 -1.37 26.99 -4.20
C LYS A 335 -0.82 27.81 -5.37
N ASP A 336 0.47 28.13 -5.36
CA ASP A 336 1.11 28.94 -6.40
C ASP A 336 1.10 28.24 -7.78
N ALA A 337 1.17 26.90 -7.78
CA ALA A 337 1.08 26.10 -9.00
C ALA A 337 -0.33 26.17 -9.61
N PHE A 338 -1.37 26.11 -8.76
CA PHE A 338 -2.76 26.26 -9.21
C PHE A 338 -3.08 27.68 -9.66
N GLU A 339 -2.58 28.71 -8.98
CA GLU A 339 -2.73 30.10 -9.45
C GLU A 339 -2.12 30.29 -10.85
N SER A 340 -0.97 29.68 -11.10
CA SER A 340 -0.32 29.67 -12.42
C SER A 340 -1.14 28.92 -13.46
N LEU A 341 -1.68 27.74 -13.10
CA LEU A 341 -2.53 26.94 -13.98
C LEU A 341 -3.82 27.68 -14.35
N ASP A 342 -4.47 28.33 -13.38
CA ASP A 342 -5.69 29.09 -13.57
C ASP A 342 -5.45 30.29 -14.50
N LYS A 343 -4.31 30.97 -14.32
CA LYS A 343 -3.88 32.05 -15.20
C LYS A 343 -3.66 31.58 -16.64
N ILE A 344 -2.90 30.50 -16.83
CA ILE A 344 -2.67 29.91 -18.17
C ILE A 344 -4.01 29.51 -18.81
N SER A 345 -4.90 28.90 -18.03
CA SER A 345 -6.21 28.46 -18.52
C SER A 345 -7.08 29.65 -18.96
N ALA A 346 -7.09 30.73 -18.19
CA ALA A 346 -7.86 31.94 -18.48
C ALA A 346 -7.27 32.75 -19.65
N GLU A 347 -5.95 32.95 -19.68
CA GLU A 347 -5.28 33.86 -20.61
C GLU A 347 -4.87 33.19 -21.93
N VAL A 348 -4.62 31.88 -21.93
CA VAL A 348 -4.14 31.14 -23.10
C VAL A 348 -5.21 30.20 -23.63
N ILE A 349 -5.59 29.19 -22.85
CA ILE A 349 -6.46 28.10 -23.32
C ILE A 349 -7.85 28.63 -23.70
N ASN A 350 -8.42 29.50 -22.86
CA ASN A 350 -9.75 30.05 -23.09
C ASN A 350 -9.81 31.06 -24.26
N GLN A 351 -8.67 31.55 -24.73
CA GLN A 351 -8.56 32.41 -25.92
C GLN A 351 -8.43 31.61 -27.23
N ILE A 352 -8.15 30.30 -27.16
CA ILE A 352 -8.05 29.45 -28.37
C ILE A 352 -9.46 29.18 -28.91
N PRO A 353 -9.73 29.45 -30.21
CA PRO A 353 -11.02 29.17 -30.84
C PRO A 353 -11.40 27.68 -30.74
N VAL A 354 -12.67 27.39 -30.45
CA VAL A 354 -13.19 26.02 -30.18
C VAL A 354 -12.90 25.02 -31.31
N LEU A 355 -12.67 25.48 -32.54
CA LEU A 355 -12.31 24.64 -33.70
C LEU A 355 -10.86 24.12 -33.68
N GLN A 356 -10.00 24.61 -32.78
CA GLN A 356 -8.58 24.25 -32.65
C GLN A 356 -8.22 23.70 -31.25
N ARG A 357 -9.21 23.52 -30.37
CA ARG A 357 -9.01 22.92 -29.05
C ARG A 357 -8.98 21.40 -29.10
#